data_AF-A0A924KVE5-F1
#
_entry.id   AF-A0A924KVE5-F1
#
_cell.length_a   1.000
_cell.length_b   1.000
_cell.length_c   1.000
_cell.angle_alpha   90.00
_cell.angle_beta   90.00
_cell.angle_gamma   90.00
#
_symmetry.space_group_name_H-M   'P 1'
#
loop_
_entity.id
_entity.type
_entity.pdbx_description
1 polymer ?
#
loop_
_entity_poly.entity_id
_entity_poly.type
_entity_poly.pdbx_seq_one_letter_code
_entity_poly.pdbx_strand_id
1 'polypeptide(L)'
;MQARSKSAKGVTDGLYRIAVVSKLTGIPVQTIRVWESRYSAVQPTRNAGNVRLYQRVDIERLSLIKATVDAGHAISTVASLSDGQIRARFKVVPLIEPKEATNGCRVLVCGAALASVLKTAWQERSDVHVQDSLPAMPVSGFDSLPSVDAVIVDAPVMTSALPAALRQLRSATSAPVLIVLYGFTNREVLARLDSADIIALASPIDPAQLARICQLGLVLKPPAPTAFSRMLMHSAPPRRYADAFLQELSHVPSKVQCECPNHLADLLTKLNAFERYSLECESTNTKDAALHAMMYSASGHCREFLEEVLRRVMAHEGTPEP
;
A
#
# COMPACT_ATOMS: atom_id res chain seq x y z
N MET A 1 14.62 59.20 10.75
CA MET A 1 14.37 57.98 9.95
C MET A 1 14.41 56.78 10.90
N GLN A 2 13.25 56.32 11.37
CA GLN A 2 13.13 55.13 12.23
C GLN A 2 12.65 53.94 11.37
N ALA A 3 13.53 52.97 11.19
CA ALA A 3 13.21 51.70 10.53
C ALA A 3 12.34 50.86 11.48
N ARG A 4 11.11 50.58 11.04
CA ARG A 4 10.14 49.74 11.75
C ARG A 4 10.59 48.27 11.72
N SER A 5 11.01 47.77 12.88
CA SER A 5 10.93 46.35 13.23
C SER A 5 9.46 45.91 13.16
N LYS A 6 9.13 45.00 12.23
CA LYS A 6 7.86 44.27 12.25
C LYS A 6 8.11 42.88 12.82
N SER A 7 7.93 42.78 14.14
CA SER A 7 7.87 41.54 14.90
C SER A 7 6.88 40.54 14.30
N ALA A 8 7.31 39.29 14.24
CA ALA A 8 6.47 38.11 14.20
C ALA A 8 5.46 38.15 15.34
N LYS A 9 4.17 38.23 15.03
CA LYS A 9 3.09 38.00 15.99
C LYS A 9 1.84 37.52 15.25
N GLY A 10 1.50 36.25 15.48
CA GLY A 10 0.32 35.62 14.90
C GLY A 10 0.24 34.09 15.05
N VAL A 11 0.95 33.49 16.01
CA VAL A 11 0.55 32.19 16.57
C VAL A 11 -0.26 32.53 17.82
N THR A 12 -1.54 32.77 17.60
CA THR A 12 -2.55 32.82 18.66
C THR A 12 -3.57 31.75 18.30
N ASP A 13 -3.43 30.61 19.00
CA ASP A 13 -4.45 29.61 19.25
C ASP A 13 -5.29 29.15 18.03
N GLY A 14 -4.78 28.14 17.31
CA GLY A 14 -5.57 27.23 16.47
C GLY A 14 -6.45 27.80 15.34
N LEU A 15 -6.42 29.11 15.06
CA LEU A 15 -7.34 29.82 14.17
C LEU A 15 -6.65 30.33 12.89
N TYR A 16 -7.15 29.92 11.74
CA TYR A 16 -6.59 30.15 10.42
C TYR A 16 -7.50 31.04 9.57
N ARG A 17 -6.92 31.88 8.69
CA ARG A 17 -7.72 32.64 7.70
C ARG A 17 -8.04 31.79 6.49
N ILE A 18 -9.13 32.10 5.78
CA ILE A 18 -9.59 31.32 4.61
C ILE A 18 -8.52 31.11 3.53
N ALA A 19 -7.61 32.08 3.34
CA ALA A 19 -6.50 31.94 2.39
C ALA A 19 -5.49 30.86 2.82
N VAL A 20 -5.22 30.75 4.12
CA VAL A 20 -4.35 29.71 4.69
C VAL A 20 -5.05 28.36 4.60
N VAL A 21 -6.34 28.29 4.91
CA VAL A 21 -7.15 27.07 4.78
C VAL A 21 -7.17 26.56 3.33
N SER A 22 -7.33 27.47 2.35
CA SER A 22 -7.27 27.12 0.93
C SER A 22 -5.92 26.50 0.54
N LYS A 23 -4.82 27.08 1.01
CA LYS A 23 -3.47 26.54 0.77
C LYS A 23 -3.25 25.19 1.44
N LEU A 24 -3.79 24.98 2.65
CA LEU A 24 -3.62 23.74 3.41
C LEU A 24 -4.48 22.58 2.88
N THR A 25 -5.70 22.88 2.44
CA THR A 25 -6.67 21.87 1.96
C THR A 25 -6.59 21.63 0.46
N GLY A 26 -5.95 22.52 -0.30
CA GLY A 26 -5.96 22.50 -1.77
C GLY A 26 -7.32 22.86 -2.40
N ILE A 27 -8.28 23.33 -1.58
CA ILE A 27 -9.62 23.73 -2.05
C ILE A 27 -9.60 25.22 -2.36
N PRO A 28 -10.08 25.68 -3.54
CA PRO A 28 -10.17 27.10 -3.84
C PRO A 28 -11.03 27.87 -2.83
N VAL A 29 -10.62 29.09 -2.47
CA VAL A 29 -11.33 29.97 -1.51
C VAL A 29 -12.83 30.10 -1.83
N GLN A 30 -13.18 30.24 -3.11
CA GLN A 30 -14.59 30.35 -3.53
C GLN A 30 -15.36 29.06 -3.27
N THR A 31 -14.74 27.90 -3.51
CA THR A 31 -15.34 26.59 -3.25
C THR A 31 -15.58 26.38 -1.76
N ILE A 32 -14.65 26.76 -0.89
CA ILE A 32 -14.82 26.72 0.57
C ILE A 32 -16.04 27.56 1.00
N ARG A 33 -16.19 28.78 0.45
CA ARG A 33 -17.36 29.65 0.74
C ARG A 33 -18.68 29.03 0.27
N VAL A 34 -18.69 28.36 -0.88
CA VAL A 34 -19.87 27.65 -1.38
C VAL A 34 -20.21 26.48 -0.47
N TRP A 35 -19.21 25.73 0.00
CA TRP A 35 -19.41 24.60 0.91
C TRP A 35 -19.91 25.03 2.29
N GLU A 36 -19.43 26.15 2.82
CA GLU A 36 -19.99 26.79 4.01
C GLU A 36 -21.46 27.17 3.82
N SER A 37 -21.73 28.01 2.81
CA SER A 37 -23.05 28.65 2.67
C SER A 37 -24.15 27.71 2.23
N ARG A 38 -23.86 26.74 1.36
CA ARG A 38 -24.87 25.82 0.80
C ARG A 38 -25.02 24.51 1.57
N TYR A 39 -23.93 24.01 2.15
CA TYR A 39 -23.90 22.67 2.73
C TYR A 39 -23.53 22.65 4.21
N SER A 40 -23.26 23.82 4.82
CA SER A 40 -22.80 23.92 6.21
C SER A 40 -21.61 22.99 6.49
N ALA A 41 -20.74 22.81 5.50
CA ALA A 41 -19.65 21.84 5.57
C ALA A 41 -18.70 22.11 6.75
N VAL A 42 -18.52 23.39 7.10
CA VAL A 42 -17.81 23.87 8.30
C VAL A 42 -18.47 25.15 8.79
N GLN A 43 -18.22 25.52 10.05
CA GLN A 43 -18.79 26.73 10.67
C GLN A 43 -17.66 27.63 11.21
N PRO A 44 -17.06 28.51 10.37
CA PRO A 44 -15.97 29.35 10.81
C PRO A 44 -16.45 30.39 11.84
N THR A 45 -15.63 30.61 12.85
CA THR A 45 -15.83 31.69 13.82
C THR A 45 -15.50 33.03 13.17
N ARG A 46 -16.18 34.12 13.55
CA ARG A 46 -15.83 35.48 13.10
C ARG A 46 -15.15 36.26 14.20
N ASN A 47 -14.11 37.00 13.85
CA ASN A 47 -13.49 37.94 14.80
C ASN A 47 -14.22 39.30 14.83
N ALA A 48 -13.78 40.19 15.72
CA ALA A 48 -14.34 41.55 15.88
C ALA A 48 -14.29 42.40 14.57
N GLY A 49 -13.42 42.06 13.62
CA GLY A 49 -13.35 42.67 12.29
C GLY A 49 -14.21 41.98 11.22
N ASN A 50 -15.14 41.10 11.62
CA ASN A 50 -16.01 40.31 10.74
C ASN A 50 -15.26 39.38 9.76
N VAL A 51 -14.00 39.04 10.07
CA VAL A 51 -13.18 38.12 9.27
C VAL A 51 -13.42 36.68 9.73
N ARG A 52 -13.63 35.77 8.77
CA ARG A 52 -13.76 34.33 9.02
C ARG A 52 -12.43 33.73 9.46
N LEU A 53 -12.48 32.99 10.57
CA LEU A 53 -11.40 32.23 11.15
C LEU A 53 -11.84 30.77 11.30
N TYR A 54 -10.96 29.86 10.94
CA TYR A 54 -11.21 28.42 10.89
C TYR A 54 -10.34 27.74 11.91
N GLN A 55 -10.91 26.80 12.64
CA GLN A 55 -10.13 25.96 13.55
C GLN A 55 -9.46 24.83 12.79
N ARG A 56 -8.53 24.16 13.47
CA ARG A 56 -7.88 22.97 12.92
C ARG A 56 -8.86 21.86 12.52
N VAL A 57 -9.90 21.66 13.33
CA VAL A 57 -10.99 20.71 13.05
C VAL A 57 -11.75 21.04 11.75
N ASP A 58 -11.88 22.33 11.40
CA ASP A 58 -12.52 22.73 10.14
C ASP A 58 -11.65 22.35 8.93
N ILE A 59 -10.32 22.46 9.08
CA ILE A 59 -9.36 22.11 8.03
C ILE A 59 -9.35 20.60 7.80
N GLU A 60 -9.36 19.81 8.87
CA GLU A 60 -9.44 18.35 8.81
C GLU A 60 -10.74 17.88 8.13
N ARG A 61 -11.87 18.46 8.52
CA ARG A 61 -13.17 18.16 7.92
C ARG A 61 -13.23 18.54 6.44
N LEU A 62 -12.79 19.75 6.07
CA LEU A 62 -12.72 20.18 4.68
C LEU A 62 -11.85 19.25 3.83
N SER A 63 -10.73 18.82 4.39
CA SER A 63 -9.81 17.87 3.75
C SER A 63 -10.45 16.51 3.51
N LEU A 64 -11.18 15.99 4.50
CA LEU A 64 -11.91 14.74 4.41
C LEU A 64 -13.02 14.82 3.35
N ILE A 65 -13.79 15.91 3.35
CA ILE A 65 -14.82 16.18 2.34
C ILE A 65 -14.19 16.26 0.94
N LYS A 66 -13.08 16.98 0.79
CA LYS A 66 -12.36 17.10 -0.49
C LYS A 66 -11.92 15.77 -1.04
N ALA A 67 -11.27 14.94 -0.23
CA ALA A 67 -10.84 13.60 -0.66
C ALA A 67 -12.03 12.74 -1.10
N THR A 68 -13.17 12.85 -0.42
CA THR A 68 -14.40 12.11 -0.78
C THR A 68 -15.02 12.64 -2.08
N VAL A 69 -15.03 13.97 -2.28
CA VAL A 69 -15.55 14.61 -3.49
C VAL A 69 -14.66 14.31 -4.70
N ASP A 70 -13.34 14.30 -4.52
CA ASP A 70 -12.38 13.92 -5.56
C ASP A 70 -12.52 12.46 -5.98
N ALA A 71 -12.91 11.59 -5.05
CA ALA A 71 -13.27 10.20 -5.33
C ALA A 71 -14.61 10.05 -6.11
N GLY A 72 -15.24 11.16 -6.49
CA GLY A 72 -16.43 11.19 -7.35
C GLY A 72 -17.76 11.22 -6.61
N HIS A 73 -17.75 11.41 -5.28
CA HIS A 73 -18.99 11.51 -4.50
C HIS A 73 -19.53 12.95 -4.47
N ALA A 74 -20.85 13.10 -4.54
CA ALA A 74 -21.48 14.41 -4.51
C ALA A 74 -21.33 15.09 -3.14
N ILE A 75 -20.91 16.36 -3.14
CA ILE A 75 -20.76 17.18 -1.93
C ILE A 75 -22.04 17.24 -1.08
N SER A 76 -23.22 17.24 -1.69
CA SER A 76 -24.51 17.23 -0.99
C SER A 76 -24.70 16.00 -0.10
N THR A 77 -24.16 14.86 -0.51
CA THR A 77 -24.21 13.59 0.23
C THR A 77 -23.13 13.54 1.31
N VAL A 78 -21.95 14.11 1.04
CA VAL A 78 -20.80 14.03 1.95
C VAL A 78 -20.92 15.05 3.08
N ALA A 79 -21.31 16.28 2.79
CA ALA A 79 -21.33 17.36 3.78
C ALA A 79 -22.37 17.17 4.90
N SER A 80 -23.40 16.37 4.67
CA SER A 80 -24.43 16.03 5.66
C SER A 80 -24.00 14.91 6.63
N LEU A 81 -22.86 14.27 6.39
CA LEU A 81 -22.35 13.18 7.20
C LEU A 81 -21.36 13.68 8.26
N SER A 82 -21.33 12.99 9.39
CA SER A 82 -20.28 13.16 10.40
C SER A 82 -18.94 12.60 9.89
N ASP A 83 -17.83 13.09 10.44
CA ASP A 83 -16.48 12.66 10.03
C ASP A 83 -16.30 11.14 10.16
N GLY A 84 -16.84 10.54 11.23
CA GLY A 84 -16.83 9.09 11.43
C GLY A 84 -17.63 8.33 10.35
N GLN A 85 -18.78 8.85 9.94
CA GLN A 85 -19.59 8.26 8.87
C GLN A 85 -18.91 8.39 7.50
N ILE A 86 -18.24 9.52 7.22
CA ILE A 86 -17.48 9.69 5.97
C ILE A 86 -16.34 8.67 5.90
N ARG A 87 -15.58 8.51 6.99
CA ARG A 87 -14.47 7.54 7.09
C ARG A 87 -14.93 6.10 6.92
N ALA A 88 -16.02 5.71 7.60
CA ALA A 88 -16.56 4.36 7.54
C ALA A 88 -17.20 4.03 6.17
N ARG A 89 -17.92 4.99 5.58
CA ARG A 89 -18.71 4.76 4.37
C ARG A 89 -17.90 4.86 3.08
N PHE A 90 -16.86 5.68 3.06
CA PHE A 90 -16.10 5.95 1.84
C PHE A 90 -14.64 5.50 1.92
N LYS A 91 -14.22 4.83 3.02
CA LYS A 91 -12.81 4.45 3.30
C LYS A 91 -11.84 5.64 3.10
N VAL A 92 -12.30 6.85 3.40
CA VAL A 92 -11.50 8.06 3.18
C VAL A 92 -10.58 8.27 4.37
N VAL A 93 -9.28 8.23 4.07
CA VAL A 93 -8.21 8.61 4.98
C VAL A 93 -8.17 10.15 5.06
N PRO A 94 -8.12 10.75 6.26
CA PRO A 94 -7.99 12.20 6.41
C PRO A 94 -6.62 12.70 5.94
N LEU A 95 -6.54 13.89 5.33
CA LEU A 95 -5.30 14.42 4.78
C LEU A 95 -4.27 14.91 5.82
N ILE A 96 -4.60 15.10 7.11
CA ILE A 96 -3.65 15.54 8.17
C ILE A 96 -4.14 15.15 9.60
N GLU A 97 -3.26 14.57 10.44
CA GLU A 97 -2.93 14.95 11.85
C GLU A 97 -1.62 14.23 12.29
N PRO A 98 -0.81 14.80 13.21
CA PRO A 98 0.65 14.74 13.18
C PRO A 98 1.27 13.65 14.08
N LYS A 99 2.40 13.11 13.64
CA LYS A 99 3.43 12.65 14.57
C LYS A 99 4.80 12.92 13.95
N GLU A 100 5.65 13.60 14.72
CA GLU A 100 7.06 13.80 14.41
C GLU A 100 7.69 12.43 14.12
N ALA A 101 7.85 12.10 12.83
CA ALA A 101 8.75 11.05 12.43
C ALA A 101 10.14 11.64 12.60
N THR A 102 10.80 11.25 13.68
CA THR A 102 12.18 11.68 14.02
C THR A 102 13.22 11.20 13.01
N ASN A 103 12.81 10.49 11.96
CA ASN A 103 13.60 10.22 10.76
C ASN A 103 12.71 10.51 9.53
N GLY A 104 13.14 11.41 8.66
CA GLY A 104 12.39 11.74 7.43
C GLY A 104 12.16 10.50 6.54
N CYS A 105 11.04 10.48 5.82
CA CYS A 105 10.66 9.37 4.95
C CYS A 105 11.75 9.09 3.90
N ARG A 106 12.37 7.90 3.96
CA ARG A 106 13.37 7.43 2.99
C ARG A 106 12.68 6.88 1.76
N VAL A 107 12.97 7.44 0.59
CA VAL A 107 12.29 7.07 -0.66
C VAL A 107 13.26 6.46 -1.66
N LEU A 108 12.88 5.31 -2.24
CA LEU A 108 13.48 4.78 -3.46
C LEU A 108 12.66 5.24 -4.68
N VAL A 109 13.31 5.83 -5.67
CA VAL A 109 12.62 6.29 -6.90
C VAL A 109 13.07 5.46 -8.10
N CYS A 110 12.13 4.81 -8.79
CA CYS A 110 12.37 4.11 -10.05
C CYS A 110 11.97 5.03 -11.22
N GLY A 111 12.96 5.59 -11.91
CA GLY A 111 12.77 6.55 -13.00
C GLY A 111 13.74 7.73 -12.88
N ALA A 112 14.72 7.82 -13.78
CA ALA A 112 15.79 8.81 -13.70
C ALA A 112 15.28 10.27 -13.74
N ALA A 113 14.32 10.56 -14.63
CA ALA A 113 13.75 11.91 -14.77
C ALA A 113 13.02 12.33 -13.48
N LEU A 114 12.14 11.47 -12.97
CA LEU A 114 11.43 11.70 -11.71
C LEU A 114 12.39 11.86 -10.52
N ALA A 115 13.42 11.01 -10.43
CA ALA A 115 14.41 11.08 -9.36
C ALA A 115 15.15 12.42 -9.35
N SER A 116 15.50 12.95 -10.52
CA SER A 116 16.13 14.27 -10.66
C SER A 116 15.20 15.38 -10.15
N VAL A 117 13.95 15.38 -10.62
CA VAL A 117 12.93 16.36 -10.20
C VAL A 117 12.72 16.34 -8.68
N LEU A 118 12.60 15.14 -8.09
CA LEU A 118 12.34 15.00 -6.66
C LEU A 118 13.57 15.36 -5.81
N LYS A 119 14.79 15.02 -6.23
CA LYS A 119 16.01 15.41 -5.51
C LYS A 119 16.12 16.93 -5.41
N THR A 120 15.81 17.67 -6.48
CA THR A 120 15.78 19.13 -6.46
C THR A 120 14.62 19.65 -5.60
N ALA A 121 13.40 19.15 -5.79
CA ALA A 121 12.23 19.65 -5.09
C ALA A 121 12.23 19.35 -3.57
N TRP A 122 12.93 18.30 -3.14
CA TRP A 122 13.00 17.87 -1.74
C TRP A 122 14.31 18.24 -1.03
N GLN A 123 15.19 19.00 -1.66
CA GLN A 123 16.50 19.35 -1.09
C GLN A 123 16.41 20.06 0.28
N GLU A 124 15.41 20.93 0.47
CA GLU A 124 15.21 21.70 1.71
C GLU A 124 14.25 21.02 2.70
N ARG A 125 13.82 19.78 2.41
CA ARG A 125 12.84 19.05 3.22
C ARG A 125 13.54 18.16 4.24
N SER A 126 13.08 18.20 5.49
CA SER A 126 13.53 17.29 6.56
C SER A 126 12.64 16.06 6.72
N ASP A 127 11.48 16.06 6.05
CA ASP A 127 10.36 15.17 6.31
C ASP A 127 10.22 14.06 5.24
N VAL A 128 10.88 14.21 4.09
CA VAL A 128 11.05 13.20 3.03
C VAL A 128 12.36 13.46 2.30
N HIS A 129 13.05 12.40 1.89
CA HIS A 129 14.23 12.51 1.04
C HIS A 129 14.35 11.29 0.12
N VAL A 130 14.96 11.50 -1.04
CA VAL A 130 15.31 10.39 -1.96
C VAL A 130 16.58 9.74 -1.41
N GLN A 131 16.46 8.53 -0.86
CA GLN A 131 17.61 7.75 -0.37
C GLN A 131 18.39 7.16 -1.53
N ASP A 132 17.69 6.61 -2.51
CA ASP A 132 18.31 5.98 -3.67
C ASP A 132 17.39 6.09 -4.90
N SER A 133 17.94 5.86 -6.10
CA SER A 133 17.21 5.94 -7.35
C SER A 133 17.68 4.91 -8.36
N LEU A 134 16.74 4.22 -8.99
CA LEU A 134 16.96 3.34 -10.13
C LEU A 134 16.61 4.09 -11.43
N PRO A 135 17.34 3.88 -12.54
CA PRO A 135 17.10 4.59 -13.79
C PRO A 135 15.73 4.25 -14.40
N ALA A 136 15.25 3.02 -14.19
CA ALA A 136 13.96 2.51 -14.61
C ALA A 136 13.50 1.40 -13.65
N MET A 137 12.33 0.84 -13.91
CA MET A 137 11.80 -0.30 -13.17
C MET A 137 12.72 -1.53 -13.33
N PRO A 138 13.30 -2.08 -12.23
CA PRO A 138 14.17 -3.25 -12.32
C PRO A 138 13.39 -4.49 -12.77
N VAL A 139 14.03 -5.29 -13.63
CA VAL A 139 13.55 -6.61 -14.07
C VAL A 139 14.26 -7.76 -13.33
N SER A 140 15.37 -7.48 -12.65
CA SER A 140 16.17 -8.41 -11.86
C SER A 140 17.02 -7.64 -10.84
N GLY A 141 17.71 -8.35 -9.93
CA GLY A 141 18.64 -7.74 -8.97
C GLY A 141 17.97 -7.08 -7.75
N PHE A 142 16.87 -7.67 -7.27
CA PHE A 142 16.12 -7.15 -6.12
C PHE A 142 16.85 -7.35 -4.78
N ASP A 143 17.79 -8.29 -4.69
CA ASP A 143 18.44 -8.69 -3.44
C ASP A 143 19.36 -7.62 -2.82
N SER A 144 19.79 -6.62 -3.61
CA SER A 144 20.69 -5.56 -3.18
C SER A 144 19.97 -4.23 -2.86
N LEU A 145 18.63 -4.22 -2.86
CA LEU A 145 17.88 -2.99 -2.65
C LEU A 145 17.87 -2.55 -1.18
N PRO A 146 17.98 -1.24 -0.90
CA PRO A 146 17.95 -0.75 0.47
C PRO A 146 16.56 -0.87 1.09
N SER A 147 16.51 -1.04 2.41
CA SER A 147 15.27 -0.86 3.16
C SER A 147 14.88 0.61 3.17
N VAL A 148 13.70 0.90 2.63
CA VAL A 148 13.15 2.25 2.49
C VAL A 148 11.71 2.31 3.01
N ASP A 149 11.25 3.52 3.24
CA ASP A 149 9.94 3.81 3.82
C ASP A 149 8.87 3.97 2.72
N ALA A 150 9.27 4.41 1.53
CA ALA A 150 8.41 4.44 0.35
C ALA A 150 9.17 4.11 -0.94
N VAL A 151 8.46 3.53 -1.90
CA VAL A 151 8.95 3.32 -3.26
C VAL A 151 8.02 4.03 -4.24
N ILE A 152 8.60 4.81 -5.15
CA ILE A 152 7.87 5.54 -6.19
C ILE A 152 8.33 5.03 -7.55
N VAL A 153 7.39 4.55 -8.35
CA VAL A 153 7.66 4.01 -9.68
C VAL A 153 7.05 4.92 -10.73
N ASP A 154 7.90 5.48 -11.59
CA ASP A 154 7.46 6.17 -12.81
C ASP A 154 7.18 5.15 -13.90
N ALA A 155 5.89 4.88 -14.14
CA ALA A 155 5.42 3.89 -15.10
C ALA A 155 4.41 4.55 -16.05
N PRO A 156 4.86 5.37 -17.01
CA PRO A 156 3.98 6.09 -17.92
C PRO A 156 3.07 5.16 -18.76
N VAL A 157 3.54 3.92 -19.01
CA VAL A 157 2.78 2.84 -19.67
C VAL A 157 2.68 1.64 -18.72
N MET A 158 1.45 1.18 -18.47
CA MET A 158 1.18 0.00 -17.66
C MET A 158 1.41 -1.28 -18.46
N THR A 159 2.41 -2.07 -18.09
CA THR A 159 2.67 -3.38 -18.70
C THR A 159 2.06 -4.51 -17.85
N SER A 160 1.78 -5.65 -18.47
CA SER A 160 1.27 -6.84 -17.78
C SER A 160 2.24 -7.42 -16.74
N ALA A 161 3.54 -7.16 -16.89
CA ALA A 161 4.59 -7.58 -15.95
C ALA A 161 4.69 -6.70 -14.69
N LEU A 162 4.13 -5.49 -14.71
CA LEU A 162 4.26 -4.52 -13.63
C LEU A 162 3.80 -5.05 -12.26
N PRO A 163 2.66 -5.76 -12.11
CA PRO A 163 2.22 -6.24 -10.79
C PRO A 163 3.16 -7.29 -10.16
N ALA A 164 3.87 -8.08 -10.96
CA ALA A 164 4.86 -9.04 -10.45
C ALA A 164 6.12 -8.31 -9.97
N ALA A 165 6.61 -7.36 -10.76
CA ALA A 165 7.76 -6.55 -10.40
C ALA A 165 7.51 -5.67 -9.17
N LEU A 166 6.30 -5.10 -9.02
CA LEU A 166 5.90 -4.32 -7.85
C LEU A 166 5.86 -5.18 -6.56
N ARG A 167 5.44 -6.44 -6.65
CA ARG A 167 5.48 -7.38 -5.52
C ARG A 167 6.91 -7.69 -5.09
N GLN A 168 7.81 -7.94 -6.04
CA GLN A 168 9.23 -8.19 -5.77
C GLN A 168 9.93 -6.96 -5.19
N LEU A 169 9.61 -5.76 -5.69
CA LEU A 169 10.10 -4.51 -5.09
C LEU A 169 9.67 -4.38 -3.64
N ARG A 170 8.38 -4.65 -3.35
CA ARG A 170 7.83 -4.53 -2.00
C ARG A 170 8.50 -5.51 -1.03
N SER A 171 8.75 -6.75 -1.46
CA SER A 171 9.44 -7.75 -0.63
C SER A 171 10.89 -7.35 -0.37
N ALA A 172 11.61 -6.93 -1.40
CA ALA A 172 13.03 -6.59 -1.30
C ALA A 172 13.30 -5.32 -0.46
N THR A 173 12.50 -4.28 -0.67
CA THR A 173 12.67 -3.00 0.04
C THR A 173 12.00 -2.97 1.41
N SER A 174 11.09 -3.93 1.67
CA SER A 174 10.19 -3.91 2.84
C SER A 174 9.38 -2.61 2.96
N ALA A 175 9.19 -1.89 1.85
CA ALA A 175 8.53 -0.60 1.87
C ALA A 175 7.03 -0.74 2.20
N PRO A 176 6.54 -0.05 3.25
CA PRO A 176 5.11 -0.05 3.57
C PRO A 176 4.28 0.73 2.54
N VAL A 177 4.90 1.68 1.84
CA VAL A 177 4.25 2.56 0.86
C VAL A 177 4.79 2.29 -0.53
N LEU A 178 3.90 1.93 -1.46
CA LEU A 178 4.23 1.76 -2.87
C LEU A 178 3.35 2.68 -3.72
N ILE A 179 3.98 3.56 -4.49
CA ILE A 179 3.31 4.55 -5.33
C ILE A 179 3.69 4.30 -6.80
N VAL A 180 2.69 4.26 -7.67
CA VAL A 180 2.88 4.16 -9.12
C VAL A 180 2.36 5.42 -9.78
N LEU A 181 3.24 6.13 -10.48
CA LEU A 181 2.86 7.26 -11.33
C LEU A 181 2.57 6.76 -12.74
N TYR A 182 1.41 7.09 -13.29
CA TYR A 182 0.99 6.66 -14.63
C TYR A 182 0.57 7.82 -15.51
N GLY A 183 0.81 7.71 -16.83
CA GLY A 183 0.27 8.66 -17.81
C GLY A 183 -1.10 8.22 -18.33
N PHE A 184 -1.20 6.96 -18.74
CA PHE A 184 -2.44 6.36 -19.25
C PHE A 184 -2.67 4.99 -18.61
N THR A 185 -3.92 4.72 -18.22
CA THR A 185 -4.32 3.44 -17.62
C THR A 185 -5.82 3.22 -17.79
N ASN A 186 -6.32 2.04 -17.46
CA ASN A 186 -7.73 1.71 -17.46
C ASN A 186 -8.24 1.42 -16.02
N ARG A 187 -9.57 1.39 -15.84
CA ARG A 187 -10.19 1.17 -14.53
C ARG A 187 -9.85 -0.20 -13.93
N GLU A 188 -9.65 -1.21 -14.77
CA GLU A 188 -9.34 -2.57 -14.32
C GLU A 188 -7.94 -2.65 -13.71
N VAL A 189 -6.93 -2.05 -14.34
CA VAL A 189 -5.57 -1.97 -13.82
C VAL A 189 -5.52 -1.16 -12.53
N LEU A 190 -6.24 -0.03 -12.47
CA LEU A 190 -6.35 0.76 -11.24
C LEU A 190 -6.97 -0.04 -10.09
N ALA A 191 -8.06 -0.77 -10.35
CA ALA A 191 -8.70 -1.62 -9.34
C ALA A 191 -7.77 -2.74 -8.85
N ARG A 192 -6.93 -3.29 -9.74
CA ARG A 192 -5.92 -4.30 -9.37
C ARG A 192 -4.81 -3.72 -8.50
N LEU A 193 -4.32 -2.52 -8.81
CA LEU A 193 -3.32 -1.83 -7.99
C LEU A 193 -3.89 -1.49 -6.60
N ASP A 194 -5.13 -0.99 -6.53
CA ASP A 194 -5.83 -0.71 -5.27
C ASP A 194 -5.98 -1.98 -4.41
N SER A 195 -6.38 -3.10 -5.01
CA SER A 195 -6.49 -4.39 -4.31
C SER A 195 -5.17 -4.94 -3.77
N ALA A 196 -4.03 -4.42 -4.25
CA ALA A 196 -2.69 -4.79 -3.82
C ALA A 196 -2.07 -3.79 -2.82
N ASP A 197 -2.87 -2.84 -2.30
CA ASP A 197 -2.45 -1.71 -1.46
C ASP A 197 -1.41 -0.81 -2.15
N ILE A 198 -1.54 -0.62 -3.47
CA ILE A 198 -0.63 0.21 -4.27
C ILE A 198 -1.33 1.51 -4.63
N ILE A 199 -0.72 2.64 -4.29
CA ILE A 199 -1.26 3.96 -4.56
C ILE A 199 -0.94 4.33 -6.01
N ALA A 200 -1.95 4.33 -6.88
CA ALA A 200 -1.81 4.77 -8.27
C ALA A 200 -2.15 6.26 -8.42
N LEU A 201 -1.23 7.06 -8.96
CA LEU A 201 -1.40 8.50 -9.15
C LEU A 201 -1.15 8.89 -10.61
N ALA A 202 -1.97 9.78 -11.16
CA ALA A 202 -1.76 10.31 -12.48
C ALA A 202 -0.56 11.26 -12.52
N SER A 203 0.27 11.14 -13.54
CA SER A 203 1.34 12.09 -13.89
C SER A 203 0.78 13.16 -14.84
N PRO A 204 1.19 14.44 -14.71
CA PRO A 204 2.17 14.97 -13.76
C PRO A 204 1.58 15.18 -12.35
N ILE A 205 2.38 14.90 -11.33
CA ILE A 205 2.06 15.16 -9.93
C ILE A 205 3.01 16.21 -9.34
N ASP A 206 2.46 17.08 -8.49
CA ASP A 206 3.26 18.05 -7.73
C ASP A 206 4.18 17.31 -6.72
N PRO A 207 5.51 17.52 -6.74
CA PRO A 207 6.43 16.95 -5.77
C PRO A 207 6.06 17.21 -4.30
N ALA A 208 5.40 18.33 -4.00
CA ALA A 208 4.94 18.62 -2.63
C ALA A 208 3.73 17.76 -2.23
N GLN A 209 2.84 17.45 -3.18
CA GLN A 209 1.75 16.51 -2.99
C GLN A 209 2.30 15.09 -2.80
N LEU A 210 3.29 14.70 -3.62
CA LEU A 210 3.92 13.38 -3.54
C LEU A 210 4.64 13.17 -2.20
N ALA A 211 5.36 14.18 -1.71
CA ALA A 211 5.98 14.18 -0.37
C ALA A 211 4.96 13.89 0.75
N ARG A 212 3.78 14.52 0.67
CA ARG A 212 2.71 14.35 1.65
C ARG A 212 2.13 12.93 1.62
N ILE A 213 1.95 12.37 0.43
CA ILE A 213 1.44 11.00 0.26
C ILE A 213 2.42 9.98 0.85
N CYS A 214 3.72 10.15 0.64
CA CYS A 214 4.75 9.30 1.25
C CYS A 214 4.65 9.31 2.79
N GLN A 215 4.47 10.49 3.39
CA GLN A 215 4.32 10.60 4.84
C GLN A 215 3.03 10.00 5.37
N LEU A 216 1.92 10.22 4.66
CA LEU A 216 0.63 9.64 5.06
C LEU A 216 0.67 8.11 5.02
N GLY A 217 1.27 7.52 3.99
CA GLY A 217 1.42 6.07 3.91
C GLY A 217 2.26 5.47 5.06
N LEU A 218 3.18 6.24 5.65
CA LEU A 218 3.93 5.82 6.83
C LEU A 218 3.14 5.89 8.12
N VAL A 219 2.33 6.95 8.26
CA VAL A 219 1.45 7.14 9.43
C VAL A 219 0.32 6.12 9.44
N LEU A 220 -0.17 5.74 8.26
CA LEU A 220 -1.27 4.79 8.06
C LEU A 220 -0.82 3.34 7.98
N LYS A 221 0.44 3.08 8.37
CA LYS A 221 1.16 1.79 8.29
C LYS A 221 0.15 0.65 8.15
N PRO A 222 -0.03 0.06 6.95
CA PRO A 222 -0.96 -1.05 6.81
C PRO A 222 -0.58 -2.07 7.89
N PRO A 223 -1.58 -2.67 8.58
CA PRO A 223 -1.31 -3.60 9.66
C PRO A 223 -0.22 -4.55 9.18
N ALA A 224 0.83 -4.70 9.99
CA ALA A 224 1.99 -5.49 9.61
C ALA A 224 1.47 -6.78 8.95
N PRO A 225 1.91 -7.08 7.72
CA PRO A 225 1.28 -8.13 6.94
C PRO A 225 1.20 -9.37 7.82
N THR A 226 -0.01 -9.92 7.91
CA THR A 226 -0.27 -11.09 8.76
C THR A 226 0.76 -12.16 8.42
N ALA A 227 1.03 -13.10 9.33
CA ALA A 227 1.94 -14.21 9.02
C ALA A 227 1.55 -14.88 7.69
N PHE A 228 0.24 -15.00 7.44
CA PHE A 228 -0.33 -15.47 6.18
C PHE A 228 0.00 -14.56 4.98
N SER A 229 -0.21 -13.25 5.08
CA SER A 229 0.14 -12.30 4.01
C SER A 229 1.63 -12.32 3.68
N ARG A 230 2.50 -12.44 4.69
CA ARG A 230 3.97 -12.53 4.50
C ARG A 230 4.38 -13.83 3.81
N MET A 231 3.76 -14.94 4.17
CA MET A 231 3.95 -16.24 3.52
C MET A 231 3.59 -16.14 2.04
N LEU A 232 2.43 -15.58 1.70
CA LEU A 232 1.97 -15.41 0.32
C LEU A 232 2.79 -14.43 -0.54
N MET A 233 3.59 -13.55 0.07
CA MET A 233 4.47 -12.63 -0.69
C MET A 233 5.65 -13.35 -1.33
N HIS A 234 5.97 -14.57 -0.88
CA HIS A 234 7.04 -15.40 -1.41
C HIS A 234 6.44 -16.54 -2.24
N SER A 235 7.15 -16.95 -3.30
CA SER A 235 6.79 -18.19 -3.99
C SER A 235 7.15 -19.38 -3.11
N ALA A 236 6.25 -20.35 -3.00
CA ALA A 236 6.60 -21.63 -2.41
C ALA A 236 7.73 -22.28 -3.25
N PRO A 237 8.68 -22.98 -2.62
CA PRO A 237 9.73 -23.70 -3.33
C PRO A 237 9.14 -24.82 -4.20
N PRO A 238 9.88 -25.33 -5.20
CA PRO A 238 9.43 -26.47 -6.00
C PRO A 238 9.18 -27.71 -5.11
N ARG A 239 8.28 -28.59 -5.57
CA ARG A 239 7.96 -29.86 -4.89
C ARG A 239 9.23 -30.66 -4.64
N ARG A 240 9.39 -31.15 -3.41
CA ARG A 240 10.51 -32.02 -3.03
C ARG A 240 10.25 -33.45 -3.46
N TYR A 241 9.01 -33.92 -3.32
CA TYR A 241 8.65 -35.31 -3.58
C TYR A 241 7.72 -35.43 -4.79
N ALA A 242 8.04 -36.36 -5.68
CA ALA A 242 7.20 -36.71 -6.82
C ALA A 242 6.00 -37.56 -6.39
N ASP A 243 4.90 -37.50 -7.15
CA ASP A 243 3.67 -38.24 -6.84
C ASP A 243 3.91 -39.76 -6.76
N ALA A 244 4.78 -40.30 -7.62
CA ALA A 244 5.16 -41.72 -7.59
C ALA A 244 5.80 -42.12 -6.25
N PHE A 245 6.70 -41.30 -5.72
CA PHE A 245 7.35 -41.56 -4.44
C PHE A 245 6.36 -41.49 -3.28
N LEU A 246 5.47 -40.49 -3.26
CA LEU A 246 4.44 -40.36 -2.24
C LEU A 246 3.47 -41.56 -2.26
N GLN A 247 3.14 -42.06 -3.46
CA GLN A 247 2.29 -43.23 -3.63
C GLN A 247 2.98 -44.52 -3.17
N GLU A 248 4.28 -44.67 -3.40
CA GLU A 248 5.05 -45.78 -2.84
C GLU A 248 5.05 -45.72 -1.31
N LEU A 249 5.34 -44.53 -0.75
CA LEU A 249 5.44 -44.31 0.69
C LEU A 249 4.13 -44.54 1.44
N SER A 250 2.96 -44.25 0.83
CA SER A 250 1.65 -44.50 1.43
C SER A 250 1.33 -45.99 1.59
N HIS A 251 2.07 -46.87 0.91
CA HIS A 251 1.91 -48.32 0.98
C HIS A 251 3.03 -49.03 1.75
N VAL A 252 4.05 -48.30 2.22
CA VAL A 252 5.11 -48.88 3.04
C VAL A 252 4.59 -49.15 4.47
N PRO A 253 4.79 -50.35 5.02
CA PRO A 253 4.50 -50.60 6.42
C PRO A 253 5.45 -49.77 7.30
N SER A 254 4.88 -48.85 8.10
CA SER A 254 5.64 -47.98 9.00
C SER A 254 6.36 -48.78 10.08
N LYS A 255 7.57 -48.33 10.45
CA LYS A 255 8.34 -48.88 11.59
C LYS A 255 7.96 -48.22 12.92
N VAL A 256 7.24 -47.11 12.88
CA VAL A 256 6.70 -46.41 14.06
C VAL A 256 5.35 -47.06 14.41
N GLN A 257 4.96 -47.02 15.69
CA GLN A 257 3.63 -47.50 16.11
C GLN A 257 2.45 -46.67 15.53
N CYS A 258 2.72 -45.64 14.73
CA CYS A 258 1.72 -44.81 14.05
C CYS A 258 1.93 -44.84 12.54
N GLU A 259 0.85 -44.85 11.76
CA GLU A 259 0.84 -44.73 10.29
C GLU A 259 1.13 -43.29 9.81
N CYS A 260 1.92 -42.55 10.59
CA CYS A 260 2.23 -41.14 10.37
C CYS A 260 2.86 -40.86 8.98
N PRO A 261 3.82 -41.66 8.47
CA PRO A 261 4.38 -41.45 7.12
C PRO A 261 3.32 -41.58 6.03
N ASN A 262 2.44 -42.58 6.15
CA ASN A 262 1.39 -42.88 5.17
C ASN A 262 0.34 -41.76 5.14
N HIS A 263 -0.09 -41.27 6.31
CA HIS A 263 -1.02 -40.14 6.39
C HIS A 263 -0.42 -38.83 5.85
N LEU A 264 0.86 -38.58 6.08
CA LEU A 264 1.56 -37.43 5.52
C LEU A 264 1.66 -37.53 3.98
N ALA A 265 1.97 -38.71 3.45
CA ALA A 265 2.00 -38.96 2.01
C ALA A 265 0.63 -38.72 1.36
N ASP A 266 -0.45 -39.18 1.99
CA ASP A 266 -1.83 -38.94 1.52
C ASP A 266 -2.21 -37.45 1.53
N LEU A 267 -1.83 -36.71 2.59
CA LEU A 267 -2.07 -35.28 2.69
C LEU A 267 -1.31 -34.49 1.61
N LEU A 268 -0.04 -34.82 1.39
CA LEU A 268 0.78 -34.22 0.33
C LEU A 268 0.21 -34.52 -1.06
N THR A 269 -0.25 -35.74 -1.30
CA THR A 269 -0.91 -36.12 -2.56
C THR A 269 -2.16 -35.27 -2.82
N LYS A 270 -2.99 -35.06 -1.79
CA LYS A 270 -4.19 -34.20 -1.89
C LYS A 270 -3.83 -32.73 -2.12
N LEU A 271 -2.79 -32.22 -1.46
CA LEU A 271 -2.29 -30.85 -1.68
C LEU A 271 -1.77 -30.66 -3.10
N ASN A 272 -0.99 -31.61 -3.63
CA ASN A 272 -0.49 -31.58 -5.01
C ASN A 272 -1.63 -31.50 -6.03
N ALA A 273 -2.70 -32.27 -5.82
CA ALA A 273 -3.89 -32.25 -6.67
C ALA A 273 -4.63 -30.91 -6.59
N PHE A 274 -4.80 -30.37 -5.37
CA PHE A 274 -5.48 -29.10 -5.14
C PHE A 274 -4.70 -27.89 -5.71
N GLU A 275 -3.38 -27.89 -5.63
CA GLU A 275 -2.54 -26.88 -6.27
C GLU A 275 -2.72 -26.87 -7.78
N ARG A 276 -2.67 -28.05 -8.42
CA ARG A 276 -2.85 -28.18 -9.87
C ARG A 276 -4.24 -27.67 -10.28
N TYR A 277 -5.28 -28.08 -9.56
CA TYR A 277 -6.64 -27.56 -9.76
C TYR A 277 -6.70 -26.04 -9.64
N SER A 278 -6.03 -25.47 -8.63
CA SER A 278 -6.00 -24.01 -8.40
C SER A 278 -5.24 -23.25 -9.50
N LEU A 279 -4.25 -23.88 -10.14
CA LEU A 279 -3.48 -23.31 -11.25
C LEU A 279 -4.24 -23.39 -12.59
N GLU A 280 -4.95 -24.50 -12.83
CA GLU A 280 -5.67 -24.78 -14.08
C GLU A 280 -7.08 -24.16 -14.11
N CYS A 281 -7.51 -23.51 -13.02
CA CYS A 281 -8.84 -22.93 -12.94
C CYS A 281 -8.99 -21.72 -13.88
N GLU A 282 -9.74 -21.90 -14.97
CA GLU A 282 -10.13 -20.80 -15.86
C GLU A 282 -11.11 -19.86 -15.17
N SER A 283 -10.58 -18.76 -14.67
CA SER A 283 -11.39 -17.70 -14.07
C SER A 283 -11.82 -16.68 -15.13
N THR A 284 -13.13 -16.60 -15.39
CA THR A 284 -13.73 -15.57 -16.27
C THR A 284 -13.83 -14.19 -15.61
N ASN A 285 -13.54 -14.09 -14.30
CA ASN A 285 -13.67 -12.90 -13.47
C ASN A 285 -12.34 -12.56 -12.77
N THR A 286 -11.97 -11.29 -12.70
CA THR A 286 -10.68 -10.85 -12.13
C THR A 286 -10.59 -11.01 -10.61
N LYS A 287 -11.73 -10.95 -9.89
CA LYS A 287 -11.76 -11.24 -8.44
C LYS A 287 -11.50 -12.70 -8.13
N ASP A 288 -11.99 -13.59 -8.99
CA ASP A 288 -11.84 -15.04 -8.83
C ASP A 288 -10.39 -15.44 -9.16
N ALA A 289 -9.75 -14.80 -10.14
CA ALA A 289 -8.34 -15.05 -10.47
C ALA A 289 -7.37 -14.73 -9.31
N ALA A 290 -7.62 -13.65 -8.57
CA ALA A 290 -6.81 -13.29 -7.39
C ALA A 290 -6.99 -14.30 -6.24
N LEU A 291 -8.22 -14.81 -6.07
CA LEU A 291 -8.52 -15.85 -5.08
C LEU A 291 -7.80 -17.16 -5.42
N HIS A 292 -7.81 -17.59 -6.68
CA HIS A 292 -7.12 -18.81 -7.13
C HIS A 292 -5.60 -18.70 -7.00
N ALA A 293 -5.02 -17.55 -7.34
CA ALA A 293 -3.59 -17.30 -7.13
C ALA A 293 -3.19 -17.36 -5.64
N MET A 294 -4.05 -16.83 -4.76
CA MET A 294 -3.87 -16.92 -3.31
C MET A 294 -3.95 -18.37 -2.82
N MET A 295 -4.96 -19.13 -3.27
CA MET A 295 -5.14 -20.54 -2.92
C MET A 295 -3.95 -21.39 -3.36
N TYR A 296 -3.48 -21.21 -4.60
CA TYR A 296 -2.30 -21.89 -5.14
C TYR A 296 -1.04 -21.62 -4.29
N SER A 297 -0.79 -20.36 -3.96
CA SER A 297 0.36 -19.96 -3.15
C SER A 297 0.27 -20.52 -1.72
N ALA A 298 -0.90 -20.44 -1.09
CA ALA A 298 -1.13 -20.99 0.25
C ALA A 298 -0.90 -22.51 0.27
N SER A 299 -1.45 -23.24 -0.70
CA SER A 299 -1.27 -24.69 -0.79
C SER A 299 0.18 -25.10 -1.02
N GLY A 300 0.94 -24.36 -1.84
CA GLY A 300 2.35 -24.62 -2.06
C GLY A 300 3.20 -24.50 -0.80
N HIS A 301 2.93 -23.49 0.04
CA HIS A 301 3.63 -23.31 1.30
C HIS A 301 3.19 -24.33 2.37
N CYS A 302 1.91 -24.72 2.39
CA CYS A 302 1.46 -25.85 3.22
C CYS A 302 2.16 -27.15 2.82
N ARG A 303 2.33 -27.40 1.52
CA ARG A 303 3.08 -28.54 1.00
C ARG A 303 4.53 -28.49 1.47
N GLU A 304 5.25 -27.39 1.27
CA GLU A 304 6.65 -27.24 1.73
C GLU A 304 6.79 -27.62 3.22
N PHE A 305 5.89 -27.10 4.05
CA PHE A 305 5.91 -27.39 5.48
C PHE A 305 5.70 -28.87 5.78
N LEU A 306 4.72 -29.52 5.12
CA LEU A 306 4.47 -30.95 5.30
C LEU A 306 5.58 -31.83 4.70
N GLU A 307 6.24 -31.42 3.62
CA GLU A 307 7.41 -32.11 3.07
C GLU A 307 8.57 -32.09 4.07
N GLU A 308 8.81 -30.96 4.76
CA GLU A 308 9.81 -30.88 5.83
C GLU A 308 9.45 -31.75 7.04
N VAL A 309 8.17 -31.85 7.40
CA VAL A 309 7.71 -32.79 8.43
C VAL A 309 7.95 -34.24 7.99
N LEU A 310 7.57 -34.59 6.76
CA LEU A 310 7.74 -35.94 6.21
C LEU A 310 9.21 -36.34 6.18
N ARG A 311 10.10 -35.44 5.75
CA ARG A 311 11.55 -35.66 5.78
C ARG A 311 12.05 -36.05 7.16
N ARG A 312 11.61 -35.35 8.21
CA ARG A 312 12.04 -35.64 9.59
C ARG A 312 11.51 -36.98 10.08
N VAL A 313 10.29 -37.34 9.70
CA VAL A 313 9.69 -38.65 10.01
C VAL A 313 10.46 -39.76 9.31
N MET A 314 10.74 -39.63 8.01
CA MET A 314 11.51 -40.62 7.24
C MET A 314 12.92 -40.80 7.79
N ALA A 315 13.60 -39.70 8.15
CA ALA A 315 14.92 -39.76 8.77
C ALA A 315 14.89 -40.52 10.10
N HIS A 316 13.80 -40.42 10.86
CA HIS A 316 13.63 -41.19 12.10
C HIS A 316 13.39 -42.69 11.85
N GLU A 317 12.69 -43.04 10.77
CA GLU A 317 12.46 -44.45 10.36
C GLU A 317 13.65 -45.10 9.66
N GLY A 318 14.65 -44.30 9.29
CA GLY A 318 15.78 -44.72 8.45
C GLY A 318 15.37 -44.98 7.00
N THR A 319 14.30 -44.35 6.53
CA THR A 319 13.84 -44.40 5.14
C THR A 319 14.61 -43.36 4.33
N PRO A 320 15.35 -43.76 3.27
CA PRO A 320 16.16 -42.84 2.48
C PRO A 320 15.28 -41.86 1.67
N GLU A 321 15.78 -40.64 1.46
CA GLU A 321 15.18 -39.71 0.48
C GLU A 321 15.50 -40.15 -0.96
N PRO A 322 14.59 -39.89 -1.91
CA PRO A 322 14.80 -40.13 -3.34
C PRO A 322 15.80 -39.17 -3.98
#